data_AF-A0A932M244-F1
#
_entry.id   AF-A0A932M244-F1
#
_cell.length_a   1.000
_cell.length_b   1.000
_cell.length_c   1.000
_cell.angle_alpha   90.00
_cell.angle_beta   90.00
_cell.angle_gamma   90.00
#
_symmetry.space_group_name_H-M   'P 1'
#
loop_
_entity.id
_entity.type
_entity.pdbx_description
1 polymer ?
#
loop_
_entity_poly.entity_id
_entity_poly.type
_entity_poly.pdbx_seq_one_letter_code
_entity_poly.pdbx_strand_id
1 'polypeptide(L)' 'MFLAELCVKRPVFTTMLIMALVVMGWFSYERLGLDLLPKIDRPTITITTKLAGASPEEMETQVTKPIE' A
#
# COMPACT_ATOMS: atom_id res chain seq x y z
N MET A 1 18.09 -6.18 -39.43
CA MET A 1 17.10 -6.11 -38.33
C MET A 1 16.83 -7.53 -37.84
N PHE A 2 17.68 -8.07 -36.98
CA PHE A 2 17.65 -9.51 -36.67
C PHE A 2 16.38 -9.96 -35.92
N LEU A 3 15.92 -9.19 -34.92
CA LEU A 3 14.70 -9.51 -34.18
C LEU A 3 13.46 -9.49 -35.09
N ALA A 4 13.31 -8.45 -35.92
CA ALA A 4 12.18 -8.35 -36.84
C ALA A 4 12.19 -9.50 -37.87
N GLU A 5 13.37 -9.86 -38.38
CA GLU A 5 13.51 -10.94 -39.36
C GLU A 5 13.19 -12.32 -38.77
N LEU A 6 13.59 -12.57 -37.52
CA LEU A 6 13.26 -13.79 -36.78
C LEU A 6 11.74 -13.87 -36.51
N CYS A 7 11.12 -12.77 -36.10
CA CYS A 7 9.68 -12.70 -35.84
C CYS A 7 8.84 -12.97 -37.11
N VAL A 8 9.28 -12.49 -38.27
CA VAL A 8 8.60 -12.68 -39.57
C VAL A 8 8.83 -14.09 -40.13
N LYS A 9 10.03 -14.68 -39.96
CA LYS A 9 10.33 -16.05 -40.44
C LYS A 9 9.61 -17.15 -39.66
N ARG A 10 9.25 -16.92 -38.39
CA ARG A 10 8.60 -17.90 -37.51
C ARG A 10 7.34 -17.30 -36.85
N PRO A 11 6.28 -16.99 -37.61
CA PRO A 11 5.11 -16.26 -37.09
C PRO A 11 4.40 -16.99 -35.95
N VAL A 12 4.34 -18.32 -36.00
CA VAL A 12 3.72 -19.15 -34.95
C VAL A 12 4.47 -19.05 -33.62
N PHE A 13 5.81 -19.03 -33.64
CA PHE A 13 6.58 -18.88 -32.41
C PHE A 13 6.37 -17.51 -31.78
N THR A 14 6.35 -16.46 -32.61
CA THR A 14 6.12 -15.08 -32.18
C THR A 14 4.74 -14.91 -31.54
N THR A 15 3.68 -15.47 -32.15
CA THR A 15 2.33 -15.38 -31.58
C THR A 15 2.19 -16.17 -30.29
N MET A 16 2.80 -17.36 -30.18
CA MET A 16 2.83 -18.12 -28.93
C MET A 16 3.53 -17.36 -27.81
N LEU A 17 4.66 -16.71 -28.10
CA LEU A 17 5.40 -15.92 -27.11
C LEU A 17 4.59 -14.71 -26.63
N ILE A 18 3.97 -13.97 -27.54
CA ILE A 18 3.09 -12.85 -27.19
C ILE A 18 1.90 -13.35 -26.38
N MET A 19 1.27 -14.46 -26.78
CA MET A 19 0.11 -15.00 -26.07
C MET A 19 0.46 -15.46 -24.66
N ALA A 20 1.65 -16.06 -24.46
CA ALA A 20 2.15 -16.39 -23.13
C ALA A 20 2.32 -15.14 -22.24
N LEU A 21 2.86 -14.06 -22.78
CA LEU A 21 3.01 -12.78 -22.05
C LEU A 21 1.65 -12.17 -21.70
N VAL A 22 0.68 -12.23 -22.62
CA VAL A 22 -0.68 -11.72 -22.39
C VAL A 22 -1.38 -12.51 -21.29
N VAL A 23 -1.34 -13.84 -21.34
CA VAL A 23 -1.96 -14.70 -20.31
C VAL A 23 -1.31 -14.48 -18.95
N MET A 24 0.02 -14.37 -18.90
CA MET A 24 0.75 -14.06 -17.67
C MET A 24 0.34 -12.69 -17.11
N GLY A 25 0.25 -11.68 -17.97
CA GLY A 25 -0.18 -10.33 -17.60
C GLY A 25 -1.61 -10.30 -17.08
N TRP A 26 -2.53 -11.01 -17.75
CA TRP A 26 -3.93 -11.12 -17.34
C TRP A 26 -4.06 -11.71 -15.93
N PHE A 27 -3.38 -12.83 -15.69
CA PHE A 27 -3.41 -13.48 -14.40
C PHE A 27 -2.78 -12.65 -13.28
N SER A 28 -1.71 -11.91 -13.59
CA SER A 28 -1.10 -10.98 -12.64
C SER A 28 -2.00 -9.80 -12.33
N TYR A 29 -2.80 -9.34 -13.30
CA TYR A 29 -3.73 -8.23 -13.12
C TYR A 29 -4.91 -8.63 -12.22
N GLU A 30 -5.49 -9.80 -12.42
CA GLU A 30 -6.58 -10.30 -11.56
C GLU A 30 -6.14 -10.56 -10.12
N ARG A 31 -4.87 -10.93 -9.91
CA ARG A 31 -4.30 -11.18 -8.57
C ARG A 31 -3.85 -9.93 -7.86
N LEU A 32 -3.89 -8.77 -8.51
CA LEU A 32 -3.49 -7.53 -7.87
C LEU A 32 -4.55 -7.16 -6.82
N GLY A 33 -4.22 -7.40 -5.56
CA GLY A 33 -5.08 -7.04 -4.43
C GLY A 33 -5.23 -5.53 -4.34
N LEU A 34 -6.44 -5.04 -4.62
CA LEU A 34 -6.79 -3.65 -4.35
C LEU A 34 -7.09 -3.51 -2.87
N ASP A 35 -6.18 -2.87 -2.14
CA ASP A 35 -6.42 -2.51 -0.75
C ASP A 35 -7.24 -1.21 -0.71
N LEU A 36 -8.56 -1.33 -0.51
CA LEU A 36 -9.49 -0.20 -0.43
C LEU A 36 -9.34 0.58 0.89
N LEU A 37 -8.76 -0.06 1.90
CA LEU A 37 -8.45 0.54 3.20
C LEU A 37 -6.96 0.34 3.43
N PRO A 38 -6.10 1.04 2.65
CA PRO A 38 -4.67 0.96 2.88
C PRO A 38 -4.44 1.27 4.34
N LYS A 39 -3.61 0.45 5.01
CA LYS A 39 -3.20 0.71 6.39
C LYS A 39 -2.42 2.01 6.41
N ILE A 40 -3.14 3.11 6.52
CA ILE A 40 -2.60 4.40 6.85
C ILE A 40 -2.32 4.30 8.33
N ASP A 41 -1.15 3.77 8.66
CA ASP A 41 -0.58 3.84 9.99
C ASP A 41 -0.25 5.33 10.24
N ARG A 42 -1.29 6.14 10.47
CA ARG A 42 -1.14 7.49 10.97
C ARG A 42 -0.56 7.31 12.37
N PRO A 43 0.68 7.75 12.63
CA PRO A 43 1.28 7.57 13.95
C PRO A 43 0.58 8.51 14.92
N THR A 44 -0.54 8.05 15.49
CA THR A 44 -1.25 8.74 16.56
C THR A 44 -0.67 8.27 17.88
N ILE A 45 0.04 9.16 18.55
CA ILE A 45 0.55 8.92 19.91
C ILE A 45 -0.55 9.36 20.88
N THR A 46 -1.13 8.42 21.62
CA THR A 46 -2.13 8.72 22.65
C THR A 46 -1.47 8.71 24.03
N ILE A 47 -1.42 9.86 24.69
CA ILE A 47 -0.93 10.00 26.06
C ILE A 47 -2.15 10.09 26.98
N THR A 48 -2.30 9.15 27.91
CA THR A 48 -3.38 9.16 28.92
C THR A 48 -2.77 9.41 30.29
N THR A 49 -3.14 10.52 30.92
CA THR A 49 -2.75 10.83 32.29
C THR A 49 -3.96 10.86 33.21
N LYS A 50 -3.77 10.39 34.45
CA LYS A 50 -4.82 10.32 35.46
C LYS A 50 -4.28 10.88 36.78
N LEU A 51 -4.98 11.83 37.36
CA LEU A 51 -4.74 12.32 38.73
C LEU A 51 -6.03 12.17 39.52
N ALA A 52 -6.04 11.25 40.49
CA ALA A 52 -7.23 10.97 41.29
C ALA A 52 -7.48 12.09 42.30
N GLY A 53 -8.68 12.66 42.29
CA GLY A 53 -9.09 13.72 43.22
C GLY A 53 -8.75 15.16 42.79
N ALA A 54 -8.17 15.35 41.60
CA ALA A 54 -7.92 16.69 41.06
C ALA A 54 -9.18 17.30 40.45
N SER A 55 -9.38 18.61 40.67
CA SER A 55 -10.42 19.34 39.94
C SER A 55 -10.05 19.44 38.43
N PRO A 56 -11.02 19.66 37.54
CA PRO A 56 -10.74 19.86 36.12
C PRO A 56 -9.71 20.98 35.87
N GLU A 57 -9.74 22.06 36.64
CA GLU A 57 -8.76 23.16 36.53
C GLU A 57 -7.34 22.76 36.98
N GLU A 58 -7.23 21.93 38.02
CA GLU A 58 -5.95 21.39 38.48
C GLU A 58 -5.35 20.40 37.47
N MET A 59 -6.18 19.55 36.85
CA MET A 59 -5.74 18.66 35.78
C MET A 59 -5.18 19.42 34.58
N GLU A 60 -5.83 20.51 34.16
CA GLU A 60 -5.34 21.36 33.07
C GLU A 60 -4.00 21.98 33.43
N THR A 61 -3.90 22.58 34.61
CA THR A 61 -2.75 23.42 34.98
C THR A 61 -1.53 22.59 35.35
N GLN A 62 -1.70 21.48 36.07
CA GLN A 62 -0.60 20.68 36.59
C GLN A 62 -0.21 19.51 35.70
N VAL A 63 -1.12 19.01 34.85
CA VAL A 63 -0.90 17.79 34.06
C VAL A 63 -0.96 18.07 32.57
N THR A 64 -2.01 18.72 32.06
CA THR A 64 -2.16 18.94 30.61
C THR A 64 -1.16 19.96 30.07
N LYS A 65 -1.03 21.15 30.69
CA LYS A 65 -0.10 22.21 30.25
C LYS A 65 1.38 21.79 30.12
N PRO A 66 1.95 20.96 31.01
CA PRO A 66 3.33 20.49 30.83
C PRO A 66 3.47 19.32 29.84
N ILE A 67 2.37 18.68 29.43
CA ILE A 67 2.37 17.51 28.52
C ILE A 67 2.09 17.92 27.07
N GLU A 68 1.34 19.01 26.85
CA GLU A 68 1.15 19.66 25.54
C GLU A 68 2.47 20.16 24.94
#